data_AF-A0A1H4GLA8-F1
#
_entry.id   AF-A0A1H4GLA8-F1
#
_cell.length_a   1.000
_cell.length_b   1.000
_cell.length_c   1.000
_cell.angle_alpha   90.00
_cell.angle_beta   90.00
_cell.angle_gamma   90.00
#
_symmetry.space_group_name_H-M   'P 1'
#
loop_
_entity.id
_entity.type
_entity.pdbx_description
1 polymer ?
#
loop_
_entity_poly.entity_id
_entity_poly.type
_entity_poly.pdbx_seq_one_letter_code
_entity_poly.pdbx_strand_id
1 'polypeptide(L)'
;MYRKLIIIASLIEISFLIFLQYRYNNILDLFPFIGALVFFIVLSYFLKVQLSKKRREIAFFLQTLFLIFIPIYAITTLPQYTYESAVDKVTQNLEEPYVVNKQKNTLIEDESNEIKKGYMFSVEKNSEVNSYVFDPWTGNYHKVQD
;
A
#
# COMPACT_ATOMS: atom_id res chain seq x y z
N MET A 1 -1.44 -28.90 -12.10
CA MET A 1 -2.56 -28.09 -11.59
C MET A 1 -2.08 -27.02 -10.61
N TYR A 2 -1.43 -27.41 -9.50
CA TYR A 2 -0.85 -26.50 -8.48
C TYR A 2 -0.08 -25.30 -9.00
N ARG A 3 0.83 -25.47 -9.97
CA ARG A 3 1.56 -24.35 -10.57
C ARG A 3 0.65 -23.26 -11.15
N LYS A 4 -0.38 -23.66 -11.90
CA LYS A 4 -1.31 -22.70 -12.52
C LYS A 4 -2.08 -21.95 -11.44
N LEU A 5 -2.47 -22.63 -10.37
CA LEU A 5 -3.13 -22.02 -9.23
C LEU A 5 -2.23 -20.98 -8.54
N ILE A 6 -0.95 -21.31 -8.28
CA ILE A 6 0.01 -20.37 -7.69
C ILE A 6 0.18 -19.14 -8.58
N ILE A 7 0.36 -19.34 -9.89
CA ILE A 7 0.52 -18.20 -10.82
C ILE A 7 -0.73 -17.32 -10.82
N ILE A 8 -1.93 -17.91 -10.90
CA ILE A 8 -3.19 -17.16 -10.89
C ILE A 8 -3.36 -16.42 -9.56
N ALA A 9 -3.12 -17.09 -8.43
CA ALA A 9 -3.19 -16.49 -7.10
C ALA A 9 -2.21 -15.32 -6.97
N SER A 10 -0.95 -15.48 -7.42
CA SER A 10 0.02 -14.39 -7.44
C SER A 10 -0.43 -13.21 -8.29
N LEU A 11 -1.03 -13.44 -9.46
CA LEU A 11 -1.55 -12.35 -10.31
C LEU A 11 -2.72 -11.61 -9.64
N ILE A 12 -3.61 -12.33 -8.97
CA ILE A 12 -4.72 -11.75 -8.21
C ILE A 12 -4.17 -10.91 -7.06
N GLU A 13 -3.24 -11.44 -6.28
CA GLU A 13 -2.63 -10.71 -5.17
C GLU A 13 -1.83 -9.50 -5.63
N ILE A 14 -1.04 -9.60 -6.71
CA ILE A 14 -0.34 -8.45 -7.28
C ILE A 14 -1.35 -7.34 -7.64
N SER A 15 -2.45 -7.70 -8.28
CA SER A 15 -3.50 -6.74 -8.65
C SER A 15 -4.13 -6.09 -7.41
N PHE A 16 -4.39 -6.88 -6.38
CA PHE A 16 -4.91 -6.40 -5.09
C PHE A 16 -3.92 -5.45 -4.39
N LEU A 17 -2.63 -5.80 -4.33
CA LEU A 17 -1.60 -4.96 -3.71
C LEU A 17 -1.40 -3.66 -4.49
N ILE A 18 -1.43 -3.68 -5.83
CA ILE A 18 -1.37 -2.46 -6.66
C ILE A 18 -2.59 -1.57 -6.38
N PHE A 19 -3.78 -2.16 -6.27
CA PHE A 19 -4.99 -1.41 -5.91
C PHE A 19 -4.84 -0.74 -4.54
N LEU A 20 -4.35 -1.46 -3.52
CA LEU A 20 -4.09 -0.89 -2.20
C LEU A 20 -3.05 0.23 -2.24
N GLN A 21 -1.94 0.04 -2.97
CA GLN A 21 -0.92 1.06 -3.18
C GLN A 21 -1.53 2.34 -3.76
N TYR A 22 -2.38 2.21 -4.79
CA TYR A 22 -3.06 3.36 -5.38
C TYR A 22 -4.03 4.02 -4.38
N ARG A 23 -4.90 3.23 -3.74
CA ARG A 23 -5.94 3.71 -2.82
C ARG A 23 -5.38 4.44 -1.60
N TYR A 24 -4.24 3.98 -1.10
CA TYR A 24 -3.54 4.53 0.06
C TYR A 24 -2.30 5.33 -0.34
N ASN A 25 -2.25 5.85 -1.57
CA ASN A 25 -1.18 6.71 -2.08
C ASN A 25 0.25 6.23 -1.75
N ASN A 26 0.55 4.94 -1.87
CA ASN A 26 1.86 4.35 -1.57
C ASN A 26 2.36 4.55 -0.12
N ILE A 27 1.46 4.72 0.83
CA ILE A 27 1.83 4.84 2.25
C ILE A 27 2.25 3.48 2.83
N LEU A 28 1.62 2.42 2.34
CA LEU A 28 1.99 1.04 2.68
C LEU A 28 3.26 0.66 1.93
N ASP A 29 4.18 -0.07 2.57
CA ASP A 29 5.38 -0.61 1.92
C ASP A 29 5.13 -2.01 1.35
N LEU A 30 4.23 -2.12 0.36
CA LEU A 30 3.84 -3.41 -0.24
C LEU A 30 4.68 -3.83 -1.45
N PHE A 31 5.53 -2.94 -1.96
CA PHE A 31 6.34 -3.20 -3.15
C PHE A 31 7.24 -4.45 -3.04
N PRO A 32 7.89 -4.74 -1.88
CA PRO A 32 8.65 -5.98 -1.70
C PRO A 32 7.81 -7.25 -1.89
N PHE A 33 6.54 -7.25 -1.46
CA PHE A 33 5.64 -8.39 -1.64
C PHE A 33 5.27 -8.58 -3.11
N ILE A 34 5.05 -7.50 -3.87
CA ILE A 34 4.84 -7.57 -5.32
C ILE A 34 6.06 -8.22 -5.98
N GLY A 35 7.28 -7.80 -5.61
CA GLY A 35 8.51 -8.41 -6.09
C GLY A 35 8.62 -9.91 -5.76
N ALA A 36 8.27 -10.30 -4.53
CA ALA A 36 8.25 -11.71 -4.11
C ALA A 36 7.24 -12.55 -4.92
N LEU A 37 6.05 -12.01 -5.19
CA LEU A 37 5.03 -12.69 -5.99
C LEU A 37 5.47 -12.87 -7.45
N VAL A 38 6.09 -11.86 -8.05
CA VAL A 38 6.70 -11.98 -9.39
C VAL A 38 7.78 -13.04 -9.39
N PHE A 39 8.64 -13.06 -8.37
CA PHE A 39 9.65 -14.11 -8.21
C PHE A 39 9.00 -15.50 -8.11
N PHE A 40 7.88 -15.66 -7.39
CA PHE A 40 7.19 -16.95 -7.32
C PHE A 40 6.58 -17.39 -8.64
N ILE A 41 6.09 -16.48 -9.48
CA ILE A 41 5.63 -16.80 -10.84
C ILE A 41 6.80 -17.37 -11.66
N VAL A 42 7.94 -16.67 -11.64
CA VAL A 42 9.16 -17.08 -12.36
C VAL A 42 9.67 -18.43 -11.84
N LEU A 43 9.83 -18.56 -10.52
CA LEU A 43 10.27 -19.79 -9.87
C LEU A 43 9.35 -20.96 -10.23
N SER A 44 8.03 -20.75 -10.15
CA SER A 44 7.02 -21.74 -10.52
C SER A 44 7.15 -22.25 -11.94
N TYR A 45 7.63 -21.42 -12.87
CA TYR A 45 7.93 -21.83 -14.24
C TYR A 45 9.15 -22.77 -14.30
N PHE A 46 10.24 -22.41 -13.62
CA PHE A 46 11.49 -23.19 -13.58
C PHE A 46 11.39 -24.50 -12.79
N LEU A 47 10.52 -24.57 -11.78
CA LEU A 47 10.23 -25.79 -11.00
C LEU A 47 9.73 -26.97 -11.87
N LYS A 48 9.36 -26.72 -13.14
CA LYS A 48 8.97 -27.76 -14.11
C LYS A 48 10.16 -28.62 -14.56
N VAL A 49 11.37 -28.05 -14.64
CA VAL A 49 12.45 -28.60 -15.49
C VAL A 49 13.58 -29.27 -14.69
N GLN A 50 13.88 -28.81 -13.45
CA GLN A 50 15.19 -29.11 -12.83
C GLN A 50 15.17 -29.71 -11.41
N LEU A 51 14.01 -29.88 -10.75
CA LEU A 51 13.98 -30.24 -9.32
C LEU A 51 13.37 -31.60 -9.02
N SER A 52 13.96 -32.28 -8.03
CA SER A 52 13.42 -33.52 -7.46
C SER A 52 12.03 -33.27 -6.85
N LYS A 53 11.19 -34.31 -6.86
CA LYS A 53 9.79 -34.23 -6.40
C LYS A 53 9.67 -33.58 -5.00
N LYS A 54 10.53 -33.98 -4.05
CA LYS A 54 10.55 -33.46 -2.67
C LYS A 54 10.87 -31.95 -2.61
N ARG A 55 11.88 -31.48 -3.35
CA ARG A 55 12.24 -30.05 -3.36
C ARG A 55 11.14 -29.19 -3.98
N ARG A 56 10.48 -29.70 -5.02
CA ARG A 56 9.34 -29.04 -5.66
C ARG A 56 8.15 -28.90 -4.71
N GLU A 57 7.84 -29.94 -3.94
CA GLU A 57 6.77 -29.92 -2.94
C GLU A 57 7.06 -28.89 -1.83
N ILE A 58 8.29 -28.82 -1.33
CA ILE A 58 8.71 -27.80 -0.35
C ILE A 58 8.56 -26.39 -0.94
N ALA A 59 8.99 -26.17 -2.19
CA ALA A 59 8.85 -24.87 -2.83
C ALA A 59 7.37 -24.44 -2.97
N PHE A 60 6.50 -25.35 -3.40
CA PHE A 60 5.07 -25.07 -3.50
C PHE A 60 4.42 -24.84 -2.14
N PHE A 61 4.83 -25.55 -1.11
CA PHE A 61 4.39 -25.31 0.26
C PHE A 61 4.75 -23.90 0.74
N LEU A 62 6.02 -23.49 0.57
CA LEU A 62 6.49 -22.15 0.94
C LEU A 62 5.78 -21.04 0.16
N GLN A 63 5.58 -21.22 -1.15
CA GLN A 63 4.82 -20.28 -1.97
C GLN A 63 3.37 -20.14 -1.48
N THR A 64 2.73 -21.27 -1.14
CA THR A 64 1.35 -21.27 -0.63
C THR A 64 1.27 -20.56 0.72
N LEU A 65 2.23 -20.79 1.62
CA LEU A 65 2.29 -20.10 2.91
C LEU A 65 2.43 -18.58 2.74
N PHE A 66 3.27 -18.14 1.80
CA PHE A 66 3.43 -16.72 1.50
C PHE A 66 2.17 -16.08 0.91
N LEU A 67 1.50 -16.76 -0.03
CA LEU A 67 0.22 -16.30 -0.59
C LEU A 67 -0.86 -16.10 0.49
N ILE A 68 -0.82 -16.90 1.57
CA ILE A 68 -1.73 -16.69 2.71
C ILE A 68 -1.26 -15.54 3.59
N PHE A 69 0.05 -15.43 3.83
CA PHE A 69 0.63 -14.42 4.70
C PHE A 69 0.47 -12.98 4.19
N ILE A 70 0.71 -12.75 2.89
CA ILE A 70 0.68 -11.43 2.26
C ILE A 70 -0.66 -10.69 2.48
N PRO A 71 -1.84 -11.26 2.16
CA PRO A 71 -3.11 -10.57 2.38
C PRO A 71 -3.39 -10.33 3.85
N ILE A 72 -3.00 -11.24 4.75
CA ILE A 72 -3.14 -11.05 6.21
C ILE A 72 -2.33 -9.82 6.63
N TYR A 73 -1.05 -9.79 6.29
CA TYR A 73 -0.16 -8.67 6.61
C TYR A 73 -0.70 -7.34 6.04
N ALA A 74 -1.10 -7.35 4.76
CA ALA A 74 -1.65 -6.17 4.10
C ALA A 74 -2.87 -5.65 4.85
N ILE A 75 -3.84 -6.50 5.19
CA ILE A 75 -5.06 -6.10 5.89
C ILE A 75 -4.76 -5.58 7.31
N THR A 76 -3.87 -6.23 8.04
CA THR A 76 -3.55 -5.83 9.43
C THR A 76 -2.76 -4.53 9.52
N THR A 77 -2.11 -4.11 8.43
CA THR A 77 -1.31 -2.88 8.37
C THR A 77 -2.04 -1.73 7.68
N LEU A 78 -3.26 -1.95 7.17
CA LEU A 78 -4.06 -0.92 6.52
C LEU A 78 -4.32 0.25 7.48
N PRO A 79 -4.07 1.49 7.04
CA PRO A 79 -4.53 2.65 7.77
C PRO A 79 -6.05 2.75 7.77
N GLN A 80 -6.58 3.45 8.77
CA GLN A 80 -8.01 3.72 8.89
C GLN A 80 -8.50 4.64 7.77
N TYR A 81 -7.67 5.59 7.32
CA TYR A 81 -8.03 6.61 6.35
C TYR A 81 -7.29 6.42 5.02
N THR A 82 -8.07 6.47 3.93
CA THR A 82 -7.54 6.53 2.57
C THR A 82 -7.13 7.97 2.23
N TYR A 83 -6.38 8.16 1.15
CA TYR A 83 -5.98 9.50 0.72
C TYR A 83 -7.19 10.41 0.44
N GLU A 84 -8.22 9.89 -0.26
CA GLU A 84 -9.44 10.64 -0.52
C GLU A 84 -10.17 11.01 0.77
N SER A 85 -10.30 10.05 1.70
CA SER A 85 -10.92 10.30 3.00
C SER A 85 -10.16 11.36 3.83
N ALA A 86 -8.84 11.43 3.67
CA ALA A 86 -8.01 12.45 4.30
C ALA A 86 -8.26 13.84 3.70
N VAL A 87 -8.34 13.93 2.37
CA VAL A 87 -8.71 15.16 1.68
C VAL A 87 -10.09 15.63 2.12
N ASP A 88 -11.10 14.76 2.07
CA ASP A 88 -12.47 15.07 2.46
C ASP A 88 -12.55 15.58 3.90
N LYS A 89 -11.81 14.95 4.83
CA LYS A 89 -11.81 15.34 6.25
C LYS A 89 -11.18 16.72 6.48
N VAL A 90 -10.17 17.09 5.70
CA VAL A 90 -9.53 18.42 5.80
C VAL A 90 -10.38 19.49 5.12
N THR A 91 -11.07 19.16 4.03
CA THR A 91 -11.83 20.13 3.24
C THR A 91 -13.31 20.21 3.63
N GLN A 92 -13.80 19.35 4.54
CA GLN A 92 -15.23 19.27 4.92
C GLN A 92 -15.86 20.61 5.32
N ASN A 93 -15.08 21.50 5.95
CA ASN A 93 -15.54 22.81 6.41
C ASN A 93 -15.18 23.97 5.46
N LEU A 94 -14.57 23.67 4.31
CA LEU A 94 -14.20 24.68 3.32
C LEU A 94 -15.33 24.81 2.30
N GLU A 95 -15.88 26.01 2.15
CA GLU A 95 -16.80 26.29 1.04
C GLU A 95 -16.06 26.15 -0.30
N GLU A 96 -16.70 25.52 -1.27
CA GLU A 96 -16.24 25.44 -2.65
C GLU A 96 -16.25 26.83 -3.33
N PRO A 97 -15.41 27.08 -4.36
CA PRO A 97 -14.45 26.16 -4.96
C PRO A 97 -13.06 26.19 -4.27
N TYR A 98 -12.40 25.03 -4.25
CA TYR A 98 -11.00 24.88 -3.84
C TYR A 98 -10.30 23.87 -4.77
N VAL A 99 -8.98 23.96 -4.89
CA VAL A 99 -8.17 23.03 -5.68
C VAL A 99 -7.28 22.22 -4.74
N VAL A 100 -7.29 20.90 -4.88
CA VAL A 100 -6.44 20.00 -4.10
C VAL A 100 -5.28 19.53 -4.96
N ASN A 101 -4.07 19.90 -4.56
CA ASN A 101 -2.83 19.48 -5.20
C ASN A 101 -2.16 18.41 -4.35
N LYS A 102 -2.08 17.20 -4.90
CA LYS A 102 -1.42 16.05 -4.28
C LYS A 102 0.08 16.26 -4.21
N GLN A 103 0.67 16.02 -3.04
CA GLN A 103 2.11 16.11 -2.84
C GLN A 103 2.71 14.73 -2.49
N LYS A 104 4.03 14.67 -2.41
CA LYS A 104 4.75 13.45 -2.02
C LYS A 104 4.49 13.19 -0.53
N ASN A 105 4.15 11.96 -0.16
CA ASN A 105 4.03 11.58 1.24
C ASN A 105 5.29 11.97 2.03
N THR A 106 5.07 12.45 3.25
CA THR A 106 6.15 12.83 4.17
C THR A 106 6.21 11.87 5.35
N LEU A 107 7.23 12.03 6.20
CA LEU A 107 7.32 11.31 7.46
C LEU A 107 6.68 12.15 8.57
N ILE A 108 5.97 11.48 9.48
CA ILE A 108 5.36 12.05 10.69
C ILE A 108 5.87 11.28 11.89
N GLU A 109 6.07 11.99 13.00
CA GLU A 109 6.31 11.37 14.30
C GLU A 109 4.95 11.23 15.02
N ASP A 110 4.64 10.01 15.43
CA ASP A 110 3.48 9.71 16.27
C ASP A 110 3.78 10.04 17.74
N GLU A 111 2.77 10.06 18.61
CA GLU A 111 2.89 10.30 20.05
C GLU A 111 3.85 9.32 20.76
N SER A 112 4.10 8.16 20.14
CA SER A 112 5.06 7.14 20.57
C SER A 112 6.49 7.35 20.06
N ASN A 113 6.79 8.47 19.41
CA ASN A 113 8.04 8.75 18.68
C ASN A 113 8.35 7.74 17.55
N GLU A 114 7.34 7.02 17.06
CA GLU A 114 7.50 6.19 15.87
C GLU A 114 7.39 7.04 14.61
N ILE A 115 8.35 6.89 13.71
CA ILE A 115 8.35 7.54 12.41
C ILE A 115 7.44 6.75 11.45
N LYS A 116 6.34 7.36 11.02
CA LYS A 116 5.37 6.80 10.08
C LYS A 116 5.23 7.71 8.86
N LYS A 117 4.58 7.24 7.79
CA LYS A 117 4.33 8.08 6.60
C LYS A 117 2.99 8.81 6.73
N GLY A 118 2.95 10.10 6.47
CA GLY A 118 1.74 10.90 6.38
C GLY A 118 1.35 11.23 4.93
N TYR A 119 0.06 11.42 4.66
CA TYR A 119 -0.38 12.01 3.40
C TYR A 119 -0.06 13.51 3.41
N MET A 120 0.59 14.00 2.35
CA MET A 120 0.83 15.43 2.18
C MET A 120 0.07 15.92 0.95
N PHE A 121 -0.66 17.03 1.11
CA PHE A 121 -1.38 17.69 0.03
C PHE A 121 -1.59 19.16 0.36
N SER A 122 -1.74 19.98 -0.66
CA SER A 122 -2.06 21.39 -0.53
C SER A 122 -3.47 21.68 -1.03
N VAL A 123 -4.16 22.57 -0.33
CA VAL A 123 -5.47 23.09 -0.72
C VAL A 123 -5.33 24.56 -1.05
N GLU A 124 -5.72 24.93 -2.27
CA GLU A 124 -5.74 26.32 -2.73
C GLU A 124 -7.17 26.86 -2.72
N LYS A 125 -7.38 28.00 -2.06
CA LYS A 125 -8.65 28.72 -2.03
C LYS A 125 -8.39 30.22 -2.00
N ASN A 126 -9.07 30.99 -2.85
CA ASN A 126 -8.92 32.45 -2.93
C ASN A 126 -7.46 32.94 -3.08
N SER A 127 -6.64 32.19 -3.83
CA SER A 127 -5.18 32.42 -3.99
C SER A 127 -4.33 32.15 -2.73
N GLU A 128 -4.92 31.63 -1.65
CA GLU A 128 -4.19 31.12 -0.49
C GLU A 128 -3.94 29.62 -0.64
N VAL A 129 -2.67 29.21 -0.56
CA VAL A 129 -2.26 27.81 -0.60
C VAL A 129 -1.90 27.36 0.81
N ASN A 130 -2.59 26.33 1.29
CA ASN A 130 -2.37 25.74 2.60
C ASN A 130 -1.95 24.29 2.45
N SER A 131 -0.73 23.96 2.87
CA SER A 131 -0.23 22.59 2.89
C SER A 131 -0.65 21.87 4.18
N TYR A 132 -1.03 20.61 4.06
CA TYR A 132 -1.47 19.77 5.16
C TYR A 132 -0.71 18.46 5.17
N VAL A 133 -0.41 17.99 6.38
CA VAL A 133 0.07 16.65 6.63
C VAL A 133 -0.96 15.92 7.48
N PHE A 134 -1.41 14.77 6.97
CA PHE A 134 -2.47 13.98 7.56
C PHE A 134 -1.93 12.61 7.98
N ASP A 135 -2.23 12.20 9.20
CA ASP A 135 -1.96 10.88 9.74
C ASP A 135 -3.05 9.88 9.31
N PRO A 136 -2.72 8.89 8.46
CA PRO A 136 -3.68 7.90 7.97
C PRO A 136 -4.24 6.94 9.03
N TRP A 137 -3.57 6.78 10.18
CA TRP A 137 -3.97 5.83 11.22
C TRP A 137 -4.84 6.49 12.28
N THR A 138 -4.50 7.70 12.72
CA THR A 138 -5.26 8.43 13.76
C THR A 138 -6.32 9.36 13.15
N GLY A 139 -6.10 9.81 11.92
CA GLY A 139 -6.92 10.83 11.28
C GLY A 139 -6.64 12.26 11.78
N ASN A 140 -5.59 12.45 12.56
CA ASN A 140 -5.10 13.77 12.95
C ASN A 140 -4.41 14.44 11.76
N TYR A 141 -4.44 15.76 11.70
CA TYR A 141 -3.73 16.52 10.67
C TYR A 141 -3.27 17.87 11.21
N HIS A 142 -2.22 18.40 10.61
CA HIS A 142 -1.73 19.74 10.91
C HIS A 142 -1.39 20.49 9.62
N LYS A 143 -1.51 21.81 9.69
CA LYS A 143 -1.10 22.70 8.60
C LYS A 143 0.41 22.87 8.66
N VAL A 144 1.06 22.77 7.51
CA VAL A 144 2.49 23.05 7.35
C VAL A 144 2.62 24.39 6.64
N GLN A 145 3.43 25.29 7.19
CA GLN A 145 3.86 26.50 6.50
C GLN A 145 5.16 26.16 5.78
N ASP A 146 5.24 26.51 4.50
CA ASP A 146 6.49 26.48 3.73
C ASP A 146 7.52 27.48 4.31
#